data_AF-M7TP07-F1
#
_entry.id   AF-M7TP07-F1
#
_cell.length_a   1.000
_cell.length_b   1.000
_cell.length_c   1.000
_cell.angle_alpha   90.00
_cell.angle_beta   90.00
_cell.angle_gamma   90.00
#
_symmetry.space_group_name_H-M   'P 1'
#
loop_
_entity.id
_entity.type
_entity.pdbx_description
1 polymer ?
#
loop_
_entity_poly.entity_id
_entity_poly.type
_entity_poly.pdbx_seq_one_letter_code
_entity_poly.pdbx_strand_id
1 'polypeptide(L)'
;MQLEEEQKSCASLRHTIKAKQAIIESTLAQLKDAKESLIQATSTSPFMKKLPVELRLKIYKLLLVNPKLSEADTIGKAAEYGKCVKFELTPTILRTCKAIHDEAEPILYGSNTFIIECIGGYGPVGSLHVPQSPLTRFTDPSFDNFEDTDSEDDFERNMMGYSGTEIPFDFSTFGALKKVKRWRILAGAYRPTTTNPVPAKSFVHFCQALCQEAPTQPQRSLEIVIALARVSIVISPTRAEDTQYKFSQDQLNYLLQPLRLLRDIHLELNIAQFKTDLPQSTHLCGMGPEYYFPYSEAQTVEVNLERSMNLALPIVQQYQAIVEDLSPVEKVFKMYQRLERYVVSFERSGQFARDLITLQKGHEGSRRETRHFGWQLPGASFGNPFKSRSPSSYHPVELAFSKAIVAKDKEDVTEFKAARASVLKELDPQYRRMVEASRKLTAFVEKERLSGVFHKCTGCSVFHQYEEDPYESSLGEDLDRYIYELDKIASLLNRSMPDHIQIQIQKGTTMYEAAYFHLERERLFRKLRWMQKQDILVKNPSQIAKWTKRLIEDMWGDCQGISWHRECLFKDDITDIGCKINKKLGQGLMEQELEWLEGFESDEEEFHEFRYGD
;
A
#
# COMPACT_ATOMS: atom_id res chain seq x y z
N MET A 1 4.27 10.87 52.81
CA MET A 1 3.07 10.00 52.95
C MET A 1 2.54 9.47 51.63
N GLN A 2 1.73 10.19 50.82
CA GLN A 2 1.15 9.63 49.58
C GLN A 2 2.19 9.13 48.55
N LEU A 3 3.26 9.90 48.31
CA LEU A 3 4.34 9.52 47.39
C LEU A 3 5.12 8.27 47.89
N GLU A 4 5.26 8.12 49.20
CA GLU A 4 5.97 6.97 49.80
C GLU A 4 5.10 5.71 49.81
N GLU A 5 3.78 5.85 49.95
CA GLU A 5 2.82 4.75 49.78
C GLU A 5 2.75 4.29 48.32
N GLU A 6 2.75 5.20 47.35
CA GLU A 6 2.79 4.86 45.91
C GLU A 6 4.11 4.18 45.54
N GLN A 7 5.25 4.65 46.06
CA GLN A 7 6.55 4.00 45.85
C GLN A 7 6.62 2.60 46.47
N LYS A 8 6.09 2.40 47.68
CA LYS A 8 6.00 1.07 48.31
C LYS A 8 5.05 0.14 47.56
N SER A 9 3.90 0.65 47.10
CA SER A 9 2.94 -0.09 46.27
C SER A 9 3.57 -0.53 44.94
N CYS A 10 4.27 0.38 44.25
CA CYS A 10 4.97 0.09 43.01
C CYS A 10 6.11 -0.92 43.19
N ALA A 11 6.87 -0.84 44.29
CA ALA A 11 7.91 -1.80 44.64
C ALA A 11 7.33 -3.21 44.92
N SER A 12 6.20 -3.29 45.63
CA SER A 12 5.47 -4.54 45.90
C SER A 12 4.93 -5.17 44.61
N LEU A 13 4.37 -4.35 43.70
CA LEU A 13 3.94 -4.77 42.36
C LEU A 13 5.12 -5.32 41.53
N ARG A 14 6.27 -4.64 41.51
CA ARG A 14 7.48 -5.11 40.81
C ARG A 14 7.98 -6.44 41.38
N HIS A 15 7.98 -6.60 42.70
CA HIS A 15 8.36 -7.86 43.34
C HIS A 15 7.41 -8.99 42.94
N THR A 16 6.10 -8.71 42.92
CA THR A 16 5.07 -9.68 42.50
C THR A 16 5.23 -10.07 41.02
N ILE A 17 5.52 -9.10 40.14
CA ILE A 17 5.79 -9.36 38.71
C ILE A 17 7.03 -10.25 38.57
N LYS A 18 8.13 -9.94 39.26
CA LYS A 18 9.35 -10.78 39.23
C LYS A 18 9.09 -12.20 39.71
N ALA A 19 8.34 -12.36 40.80
CA ALA A 19 7.98 -13.69 41.32
C ALA A 19 7.14 -14.48 40.31
N LYS A 20 6.14 -13.83 39.67
CA LYS A 20 5.34 -14.47 38.62
C LYS A 20 6.17 -14.82 37.38
N GLN A 21 7.11 -13.96 37.00
CA GLN A 21 8.00 -14.19 35.88
C GLN A 21 8.92 -15.40 36.13
N ALA A 22 9.48 -15.54 37.33
CA ALA A 22 10.26 -16.71 37.71
C ALA A 22 9.44 -18.02 37.67
N ILE A 23 8.17 -17.98 38.09
CA ILE A 23 7.26 -19.13 37.99
C ILE A 23 7.00 -19.49 36.52
N ILE A 24 6.75 -18.50 35.67
CA ILE A 24 6.54 -18.70 34.23
C ILE A 24 7.79 -19.32 33.60
N GLU A 25 8.98 -18.81 33.90
CA GLU A 25 10.25 -19.32 33.39
C GLU A 25 10.50 -20.77 33.81
N SER A 26 10.26 -21.10 35.08
CA SER A 26 10.36 -22.47 35.61
C SER A 26 9.37 -23.42 34.91
N THR A 27 8.11 -22.99 34.75
CA THR A 27 7.08 -23.78 34.07
C THR A 27 7.42 -23.99 32.59
N LEU A 28 7.94 -22.96 31.92
CA LEU A 28 8.41 -23.06 30.53
C LEU A 28 9.58 -24.04 30.38
N ALA A 29 10.49 -24.08 31.35
CA ALA A 29 11.58 -25.06 31.35
C ALA A 29 11.03 -26.50 31.48
N GLN A 30 10.14 -26.74 32.44
CA GLN A 30 9.51 -28.06 32.62
C GLN A 30 8.72 -28.50 31.38
N LEU A 31 7.99 -27.58 30.73
CA LEU A 31 7.26 -27.87 29.50
C LEU A 31 8.20 -28.21 28.33
N LYS A 32 9.36 -27.56 28.23
CA LYS A 32 10.37 -27.89 27.22
C LYS A 32 10.93 -29.30 27.42
N ASP A 33 11.26 -29.66 28.66
CA ASP A 33 11.79 -30.99 28.99
C ASP A 33 10.74 -32.10 28.74
N ALA A 34 9.48 -31.85 29.11
CA ALA A 34 8.38 -32.75 28.83
C ALA A 34 8.12 -32.91 27.33
N LYS A 35 8.16 -31.81 26.56
CA LYS A 35 8.02 -31.83 25.10
C LYS A 35 9.14 -32.64 24.45
N GLU A 36 10.38 -32.45 24.89
CA GLU A 36 11.53 -33.21 24.38
C GLU A 36 11.39 -34.70 24.68
N SER A 37 11.03 -35.06 25.92
CA SER A 37 10.80 -36.46 26.31
C SER A 37 9.73 -37.12 25.44
N LEU A 38 8.65 -36.39 25.14
CA LEU A 38 7.59 -36.87 24.26
C LEU A 38 8.08 -37.07 22.81
N ILE A 39 8.87 -36.13 22.27
CA ILE A 39 9.45 -36.23 20.93
C ILE A 39 10.36 -37.48 20.84
N GLN A 40 11.21 -37.70 21.83
CA GLN A 40 12.10 -38.87 21.87
C GLN A 40 11.33 -40.19 21.98
N ALA A 41 10.27 -40.23 22.79
CA ALA A 41 9.45 -41.42 22.98
C ALA A 41 8.61 -41.79 21.74
N THR A 42 8.11 -40.79 21.01
CA THR A 42 7.19 -40.98 19.88
C THR A 42 7.87 -41.01 18.52
N SER A 43 9.11 -40.53 18.40
CA SER A 43 9.78 -40.47 17.10
C SER A 43 10.30 -41.82 16.62
N THR A 44 10.06 -42.11 15.34
CA THR A 44 10.65 -43.24 14.60
C THR A 44 12.05 -42.93 14.05
N SER A 45 12.47 -41.66 14.06
CA SER A 45 13.78 -41.24 13.55
C SER A 45 14.88 -41.49 14.59
N PRO A 46 15.96 -42.23 14.26
CA PRO A 46 17.11 -42.40 15.15
C PRO A 46 17.74 -41.06 15.55
N PHE A 47 17.69 -40.06 14.66
CA PHE A 47 18.22 -38.73 14.91
C PHE A 47 17.48 -38.04 16.06
N MET A 48 16.14 -38.04 16.05
CA MET A 48 15.34 -37.43 17.10
C MET A 48 15.32 -38.26 18.39
N LYS A 49 15.39 -39.59 18.28
CA LYS A 49 15.30 -40.50 19.42
C LYS A 49 16.58 -40.61 20.24
N LYS A 50 17.75 -40.52 19.60
CA LYS A 50 19.05 -40.79 20.25
C LYS A 50 19.86 -39.54 20.57
N LEU A 51 19.76 -38.49 19.76
CA LEU A 51 20.52 -37.26 20.00
C LEU A 51 19.68 -36.33 20.88
N PRO A 52 20.23 -35.80 21.98
CA PRO A 52 19.55 -34.78 22.76
C PRO A 52 19.48 -33.46 21.99
N VAL A 53 18.51 -32.62 22.34
CA VAL A 53 18.21 -31.36 21.62
C VAL A 53 19.43 -30.46 21.48
N GLU A 54 20.32 -30.39 22.48
CA GLU A 54 21.51 -29.54 22.44
C GLU A 54 22.48 -29.95 21.32
N LEU A 55 22.63 -31.25 21.07
CA LEU A 55 23.46 -31.75 19.98
C LEU A 55 22.78 -31.53 18.63
N ARG A 56 21.45 -31.70 18.55
CA ARG A 56 20.70 -31.39 17.33
C ARG A 56 20.82 -29.91 16.96
N LEU A 57 20.68 -29.01 17.93
CA LEU A 57 20.87 -27.56 17.73
C LEU A 57 22.30 -27.22 17.27
N LYS A 58 23.34 -27.91 17.76
CA LYS A 58 24.72 -27.75 17.25
C LYS A 58 24.83 -28.18 15.79
N ILE A 59 24.22 -29.31 15.43
CA ILE A 59 24.20 -29.81 14.04
C ILE A 59 23.49 -28.79 13.14
N TYR A 60 22.31 -28.31 13.52
CA TYR A 60 21.58 -27.31 12.73
C TYR A 60 22.39 -26.01 12.58
N LYS A 61 23.13 -25.56 13.61
CA LYS A 61 24.02 -24.39 13.49
C LYS A 61 25.07 -24.59 12.41
N LEU A 62 25.71 -25.76 12.34
CA LEU A 62 26.69 -26.08 11.29
C LEU A 62 26.06 -26.11 9.89
N LEU A 63 24.79 -26.47 9.78
CA LEU A 63 24.09 -26.60 8.49
C LEU A 63 23.41 -25.31 8.01
N LEU A 64 23.05 -24.41 8.93
CA LEU A 64 22.14 -23.30 8.68
C LEU A 64 22.73 -21.93 8.99
N VAL A 65 23.91 -21.83 9.60
CA VAL A 65 24.55 -20.54 9.92
C VAL A 65 25.73 -20.29 9.01
N ASN A 66 25.70 -19.18 8.27
CA ASN A 66 26.82 -18.71 7.47
C ASN A 66 26.90 -17.17 7.49
N PRO A 67 28.00 -16.58 8.00
CA PRO A 67 28.23 -15.14 7.99
C PRO A 67 28.13 -14.48 6.61
N LYS A 68 28.39 -15.22 5.52
CA LYS A 68 28.24 -14.74 4.14
C LYS A 68 26.87 -14.15 3.84
N LEU A 69 25.81 -14.56 4.55
CA LEU A 69 24.48 -13.98 4.41
C LEU A 69 24.40 -12.47 4.76
N SER A 70 25.42 -11.93 5.42
CA SER A 70 25.54 -10.52 5.81
C SER A 70 26.57 -9.72 5.00
N GLU A 71 27.25 -10.36 4.05
CA GLU A 71 28.35 -9.75 3.30
C GLU A 71 27.83 -9.07 2.02
N ALA A 72 28.35 -7.88 1.71
CA ALA A 72 27.90 -7.04 0.60
C ALA A 72 28.31 -7.57 -0.78
N ASP A 73 29.32 -8.43 -0.85
CA ASP A 73 29.73 -9.14 -2.06
C ASP A 73 28.73 -10.21 -2.50
N THR A 74 27.79 -10.60 -1.62
CA THR A 74 26.75 -11.58 -1.93
C THR A 74 25.53 -11.01 -2.64
N ILE A 75 25.50 -9.69 -2.83
CA ILE A 75 24.44 -8.95 -3.52
C ILE A 75 25.05 -8.07 -4.63
N GLY A 76 24.20 -7.48 -5.47
CA GLY A 76 24.64 -6.63 -6.58
C GLY A 76 25.05 -7.40 -7.84
N LYS A 77 25.41 -6.65 -8.88
CA LYS A 77 25.55 -7.19 -10.25
C LYS A 77 26.69 -8.22 -10.39
N ALA A 78 27.82 -8.02 -9.70
CA ALA A 78 28.96 -8.94 -9.77
C ALA A 78 28.62 -10.36 -9.26
N ALA A 79 27.66 -10.45 -8.34
CA ALA A 79 27.15 -11.70 -7.79
C ALA A 79 25.89 -12.23 -8.52
N GLU A 80 25.56 -11.65 -9.68
CA GLU A 80 24.27 -11.84 -10.36
C GLU A 80 23.09 -11.67 -9.39
N TYR A 81 23.10 -10.59 -8.60
CA TYR A 81 22.05 -10.29 -7.63
C TYR A 81 21.89 -11.41 -6.58
N GLY A 82 23.00 -12.09 -6.26
CA GLY A 82 23.07 -13.20 -5.33
C GLY A 82 22.77 -14.57 -5.95
N LYS A 83 22.35 -14.66 -7.23
CA LYS A 83 22.02 -15.93 -7.90
C LYS A 83 23.22 -16.87 -7.99
N CYS A 84 24.40 -16.34 -8.25
CA CYS A 84 25.63 -17.13 -8.41
C CYS A 84 26.34 -17.43 -7.08
N VAL A 85 25.83 -16.93 -5.95
CA VAL A 85 26.48 -17.10 -4.65
C VAL A 85 26.12 -18.44 -4.03
N LYS A 86 27.16 -19.24 -3.72
CA LYS A 86 27.03 -20.48 -2.96
C LYS A 86 27.24 -20.19 -1.47
N PHE A 87 26.13 -20.11 -0.73
CA PHE A 87 26.15 -19.93 0.74
C PHE A 87 26.48 -21.22 1.50
N GLU A 88 26.60 -22.37 0.83
CA GLU A 88 26.93 -23.67 1.46
C GLU A 88 25.98 -24.06 2.62
N LEU A 89 24.76 -23.54 2.59
CA LEU A 89 23.71 -23.87 3.56
C LEU A 89 22.91 -25.08 3.09
N THR A 90 22.36 -25.83 4.04
CA THR A 90 21.48 -26.97 3.77
C THR A 90 20.05 -26.72 4.28
N PRO A 91 19.32 -25.71 3.75
CA PRO A 91 17.98 -25.36 4.23
C PRO A 91 16.93 -26.45 3.96
N THR A 92 17.23 -27.42 3.08
CA THR A 92 16.37 -28.58 2.81
C THR A 92 16.06 -29.40 4.06
N ILE A 93 16.91 -29.34 5.10
CA ILE A 93 16.64 -29.99 6.39
C ILE A 93 15.34 -29.51 7.05
N LEU A 94 14.94 -28.25 6.82
CA LEU A 94 13.69 -27.68 7.34
C LEU A 94 12.44 -28.38 6.79
N ARG A 95 12.56 -29.11 5.67
CA ARG A 95 11.43 -29.80 5.01
C ARG A 95 11.26 -31.25 5.45
N THR A 96 12.09 -31.74 6.37
CA THR A 96 12.13 -33.17 6.72
C THR A 96 10.97 -33.59 7.62
N CYS A 97 10.78 -32.95 8.77
CA CYS A 97 9.62 -33.17 9.65
C CYS A 97 9.34 -31.94 10.52
N LYS A 98 8.15 -31.90 11.13
CA LYS A 98 7.72 -30.77 11.97
C LYS A 98 8.66 -30.50 13.14
N ALA A 99 9.17 -31.53 13.82
CA ALA A 99 10.06 -31.33 14.95
C ALA A 99 11.42 -30.72 14.54
N ILE A 100 12.00 -31.19 13.42
CA ILE A 100 13.22 -30.61 12.86
C ILE A 100 12.97 -29.17 12.40
N HIS A 101 11.84 -28.92 11.71
CA HIS A 101 11.44 -27.58 11.31
C HIS A 101 11.38 -26.63 12.51
N ASP A 102 10.64 -27.01 13.56
CA ASP A 102 10.45 -26.20 14.77
C ASP A 102 11.78 -25.89 15.51
N GLU A 103 12.76 -26.81 15.49
CA GLU A 103 14.07 -26.60 16.12
C GLU A 103 15.05 -25.80 15.25
N ALA A 104 15.03 -26.01 13.94
CA ALA A 104 16.05 -25.52 13.02
C ALA A 104 15.68 -24.18 12.36
N GLU A 105 14.39 -23.87 12.18
CA GLU A 105 13.92 -22.59 11.65
C GLU A 105 14.40 -21.39 12.50
N PRO A 106 14.29 -21.42 13.86
CA PRO A 106 14.82 -20.35 14.70
C PRO A 106 16.33 -20.18 14.59
N ILE A 107 17.07 -21.22 14.20
CA ILE A 107 18.52 -21.13 13.97
C ILE A 107 18.78 -20.38 12.67
N LEU A 108 18.14 -20.77 11.56
CA LEU A 108 18.36 -20.12 10.27
C LEU A 108 18.04 -18.62 10.34
N TYR A 109 16.87 -18.25 10.86
CA TYR A 109 16.42 -16.85 10.83
C TYR A 109 16.77 -16.04 12.08
N GLY A 110 17.07 -16.72 13.20
CA GLY A 110 17.43 -16.07 14.46
C GLY A 110 18.92 -16.02 14.74
N SER A 111 19.73 -16.90 14.13
CA SER A 111 21.19 -16.92 14.33
C SER A 111 21.99 -16.18 13.27
N ASN A 112 21.49 -16.11 12.04
CA ASN A 112 22.14 -15.37 10.96
C ASN A 112 21.73 -13.91 10.96
N THR A 113 22.65 -13.08 10.46
CA THR A 113 22.37 -11.73 9.99
C THR A 113 22.19 -11.79 8.47
N PHE A 114 21.11 -11.18 7.97
CA PHE A 114 20.86 -11.08 6.54
C PHE A 114 21.09 -9.66 6.06
N ILE A 115 21.81 -9.51 4.94
CA ILE A 115 21.96 -8.23 4.27
C ILE A 115 20.74 -7.92 3.39
N ILE A 116 20.35 -6.66 3.35
CA ILE A 116 19.38 -6.12 2.38
C ILE A 116 19.80 -4.74 1.91
N GLU A 117 19.66 -4.52 0.62
CA GLU A 117 19.98 -3.26 -0.03
C GLU A 117 18.75 -2.33 -0.09
N CYS A 118 18.86 -1.18 0.58
CA CYS A 118 17.86 -0.13 0.63
C CYS A 118 18.47 1.24 0.27
N ILE A 119 19.46 1.28 -0.64
CA ILE A 119 20.22 2.50 -0.95
C ILE A 119 19.40 3.49 -1.78
N GLY A 120 18.49 2.99 -2.62
CA GLY A 120 17.68 3.83 -3.49
C GLY A 120 18.53 4.43 -4.62
N GLY A 121 18.34 3.96 -5.84
CA GLY A 121 19.04 4.45 -7.02
C GLY A 121 18.89 3.52 -8.21
N TYR A 122 18.84 4.12 -9.40
CA TYR A 122 18.95 3.57 -10.75
C TYR A 122 18.90 2.04 -10.96
N GLY A 123 17.69 1.50 -11.16
CA GLY A 123 17.53 0.41 -12.12
C GLY A 123 17.68 0.96 -13.56
N PRO A 124 18.07 0.14 -14.56
CA PRO A 124 18.00 0.56 -15.96
C PRO A 124 16.62 1.15 -16.31
N VAL A 125 16.57 2.05 -17.29
CA VAL A 125 15.28 2.53 -17.82
C VAL A 125 14.47 1.31 -18.27
N GLY A 126 13.29 1.12 -17.68
CA GLY A 126 12.44 -0.05 -17.94
C GLY A 126 12.64 -1.25 -17.01
N SER A 127 13.44 -1.15 -15.94
CA SER A 127 13.65 -2.24 -14.98
C SER A 127 12.93 -2.02 -13.64
N LEU A 128 12.31 -3.06 -13.10
CA LEU A 128 11.79 -3.07 -11.73
C LEU A 128 12.94 -3.29 -10.75
N HIS A 129 13.15 -2.37 -9.80
CA HIS A 129 14.18 -2.52 -8.76
C HIS A 129 13.61 -3.24 -7.53
N VAL A 130 13.85 -4.53 -7.39
CA VAL A 130 13.58 -5.25 -6.13
C VAL A 130 14.77 -5.06 -5.17
N PRO A 131 14.56 -4.71 -3.88
CA PRO A 131 15.63 -4.69 -2.89
C PRO A 131 16.40 -6.01 -2.86
N GLN A 132 17.73 -5.92 -2.99
CA GLN A 132 18.58 -7.08 -3.13
C GLN A 132 18.92 -7.68 -1.77
N SER A 133 18.74 -8.99 -1.64
CA SER A 133 19.04 -9.77 -0.43
C SER A 133 19.29 -11.22 -0.81
N PRO A 134 20.08 -11.99 -0.03
CA PRO A 134 20.16 -13.44 -0.19
C PRO A 134 18.80 -14.14 -0.20
N LEU A 135 17.77 -13.53 0.40
CA LEU A 135 16.39 -14.04 0.44
C LEU A 135 15.54 -13.66 -0.78
N THR A 136 15.95 -12.66 -1.57
CA THR A 136 15.25 -12.18 -2.78
C THR A 136 16.00 -12.52 -4.07
N ARG A 137 17.15 -13.20 -4.01
CA ARG A 137 18.00 -13.51 -5.18
C ARG A 137 17.32 -14.24 -6.36
N PHE A 138 16.22 -14.95 -6.14
CA PHE A 138 15.48 -15.66 -7.20
C PHE A 138 14.16 -14.97 -7.56
N THR A 139 13.91 -13.77 -7.06
CA THR A 139 12.62 -13.09 -7.20
C THR A 139 12.62 -12.12 -8.38
N ASP A 140 13.29 -12.50 -9.46
CA ASP A 140 13.39 -11.68 -10.65
C ASP A 140 12.01 -11.61 -11.34
N PRO A 141 11.50 -10.42 -11.70
CA PRO A 141 10.57 -10.32 -12.80
C PRO A 141 11.33 -10.73 -14.07
N SER A 142 11.21 -12.00 -14.45
CA SER A 142 11.88 -12.63 -15.59
C SER A 142 12.02 -11.68 -16.79
N PHE A 143 13.27 -11.30 -17.10
CA PHE A 143 13.65 -10.71 -18.38
C PHE A 143 13.70 -11.75 -19.51
N ASP A 144 13.53 -13.04 -19.21
CA ASP A 144 13.62 -14.14 -20.18
C ASP A 144 12.57 -14.12 -21.31
N ASN A 145 11.63 -13.16 -21.31
CA ASN A 145 10.69 -12.94 -22.42
C ASN A 145 11.15 -11.84 -23.42
N PHE A 146 12.38 -11.33 -23.32
CA PHE A 146 12.90 -10.31 -24.24
C PHE A 146 13.74 -10.85 -25.41
N GLU A 147 13.99 -12.16 -25.47
CA GLU A 147 14.53 -12.83 -26.65
C GLU A 147 13.36 -13.43 -27.44
N ASP A 148 12.94 -12.74 -28.52
CA ASP A 148 12.11 -13.21 -29.66
C ASP A 148 11.00 -12.21 -30.11
N THR A 149 11.29 -10.91 -30.20
CA THR A 149 10.46 -10.01 -31.03
C THR A 149 11.33 -9.08 -31.87
N ASP A 150 11.51 -9.46 -33.14
CA ASP A 150 12.34 -8.80 -34.17
C ASP A 150 11.80 -7.46 -34.72
N SER A 151 10.87 -6.78 -34.03
CA SER A 151 10.33 -5.49 -34.47
C SER A 151 10.97 -4.33 -33.69
N GLU A 152 11.81 -3.54 -34.36
CA GLU A 152 12.37 -2.27 -33.84
C GLU A 152 11.26 -1.32 -33.32
N ASP A 153 10.05 -1.39 -33.89
CA ASP A 153 8.87 -0.62 -33.47
C ASP A 153 8.25 -1.09 -32.14
N ASP A 154 8.35 -2.37 -31.77
CA ASP A 154 7.85 -2.87 -30.48
C ASP A 154 8.87 -2.70 -29.36
N PHE A 155 10.16 -2.54 -29.67
CA PHE A 155 11.19 -2.20 -28.68
C PHE A 155 10.94 -0.81 -28.08
N GLU A 156 10.62 0.19 -28.90
CA GLU A 156 10.23 1.53 -28.40
C GLU A 156 8.88 1.51 -27.68
N ARG A 157 7.92 0.71 -28.16
CA ARG A 157 6.58 0.59 -27.56
C ARG A 157 6.61 -0.16 -26.21
N ASN A 158 7.48 -1.16 -26.06
CA ASN A 158 7.72 -1.86 -24.80
C ASN A 158 8.55 -1.02 -23.81
N MET A 159 9.52 -0.23 -24.28
CA MET A 159 10.24 0.73 -23.43
C MET A 159 9.32 1.83 -22.87
N MET A 160 8.24 2.16 -23.57
CA MET A 160 7.20 3.10 -23.16
C MET A 160 6.02 2.45 -22.41
N GLY A 161 5.90 1.11 -22.46
CA GLY A 161 4.77 0.33 -21.94
C GLY A 161 4.96 -0.28 -20.54
N TYR A 162 6.19 -0.54 -20.12
CA TYR A 162 6.48 -1.02 -18.76
C TYR A 162 6.82 0.14 -17.81
N SER A 163 5.83 1.01 -17.62
CA SER A 163 5.87 2.04 -16.58
C SER A 163 5.69 1.40 -15.20
N GLY A 164 6.76 1.44 -14.40
CA GLY A 164 6.90 0.95 -13.02
C GLY A 164 5.66 0.99 -12.12
N THR A 165 4.97 -0.14 -12.09
CA THR A 165 4.07 -0.50 -10.99
C THR A 165 4.84 -0.47 -9.67
N GLU A 166 4.29 0.20 -8.66
CA GLU A 166 4.73 0.08 -7.28
C GLU A 166 4.71 -1.41 -6.92
N ILE A 167 5.88 -2.03 -6.75
CA ILE A 167 6.00 -3.27 -6.00
C ILE A 167 6.14 -2.82 -4.55
N PRO A 168 5.06 -2.78 -3.76
CA PRO A 168 5.20 -2.58 -2.34
C PRO A 168 6.14 -3.66 -1.80
N PHE A 169 7.08 -3.28 -0.94
CA PHE A 169 7.87 -4.27 -0.22
C PHE A 169 6.94 -4.89 0.82
N ASP A 170 6.17 -5.87 0.37
CA ASP A 170 5.21 -6.57 1.20
C ASP A 170 5.86 -7.87 1.68
N PHE A 171 6.07 -7.96 2.99
CA PHE A 171 6.54 -9.19 3.62
C PHE A 171 5.53 -10.35 3.45
N SER A 172 4.29 -10.08 3.02
CA SER A 172 3.34 -11.11 2.57
C SER A 172 3.85 -11.86 1.34
N THR A 173 4.53 -11.17 0.42
CA THR A 173 5.15 -11.78 -0.76
C THR A 173 6.32 -12.67 -0.37
N PHE A 174 7.04 -12.32 0.70
CA PHE A 174 8.21 -13.06 1.18
C PHE A 174 8.12 -13.42 2.66
N GLY A 175 7.37 -14.49 2.95
CA GLY A 175 7.17 -14.97 4.33
C GLY A 175 8.47 -15.28 5.10
N ALA A 176 9.60 -15.51 4.41
CA ALA A 176 10.91 -15.70 5.02
C ALA A 176 11.44 -14.41 5.71
N LEU A 177 11.18 -13.23 5.14
CA LEU A 177 11.67 -11.96 5.68
C LEU A 177 11.11 -11.69 7.08
N LYS A 178 9.87 -12.12 7.35
CA LYS A 178 9.19 -11.93 8.65
C LYS A 178 9.88 -12.65 9.80
N LYS A 179 10.60 -13.72 9.46
CA LYS A 179 11.23 -14.62 10.42
C LYS A 179 12.59 -14.11 10.88
N VAL A 180 13.26 -13.31 10.05
CA VAL A 180 14.61 -12.79 10.29
C VAL A 180 14.62 -11.89 11.53
N LYS A 181 15.57 -12.16 12.43
CA LYS A 181 15.75 -11.39 13.67
C LYS A 181 16.86 -10.35 13.58
N ARG A 182 17.83 -10.55 12.68
CA ARG A 182 19.01 -9.70 12.56
C ARG A 182 19.20 -9.25 11.12
N TRP A 183 19.16 -7.95 10.91
CA TRP A 183 19.28 -7.34 9.60
C TRP A 183 20.52 -6.45 9.54
N ARG A 184 21.22 -6.53 8.42
CA ARG A 184 22.22 -5.54 7.99
C ARG A 184 21.64 -4.81 6.78
N ILE A 185 21.41 -3.52 6.90
CA ILE A 185 20.77 -2.70 5.87
C ILE A 185 21.78 -1.76 5.27
N LEU A 186 21.99 -1.86 3.96
CA LEU A 186 22.70 -0.83 3.23
C LEU A 186 21.71 0.30 2.89
N ALA A 187 21.97 1.53 3.33
CA ALA A 187 21.10 2.68 3.07
C ALA A 187 21.91 3.86 2.51
N GLY A 188 21.32 4.66 1.63
CA GLY A 188 21.98 5.82 1.04
C GLY A 188 21.77 7.09 1.89
N ALA A 189 22.82 7.91 2.01
CA ALA A 189 22.77 9.23 2.65
C ALA A 189 23.19 10.36 1.69
N TYR A 190 22.63 10.36 0.49
CA TYR A 190 22.84 11.43 -0.48
C TYR A 190 21.89 12.61 -0.25
N ARG A 191 22.20 13.75 -0.86
CA ARG A 191 21.26 14.88 -0.87
C ARG A 191 19.97 14.46 -1.58
N PRO A 192 18.78 14.61 -0.95
CA PRO A 192 17.54 14.30 -1.61
C PRO A 192 17.44 15.14 -2.88
N THR A 193 17.38 14.45 -4.01
CA THR A 193 17.02 15.05 -5.28
C THR A 193 15.61 14.61 -5.60
N THR A 194 14.99 15.33 -6.52
CA THR A 194 13.70 14.92 -7.04
C THR A 194 13.70 13.47 -7.55
N THR A 195 14.82 13.07 -8.18
CA THR A 195 15.12 11.71 -8.69
C THR A 195 15.53 10.73 -7.62
N ASN A 196 15.98 11.19 -6.47
CA ASN A 196 16.55 10.35 -5.42
C ASN A 196 16.10 10.91 -4.06
N PRO A 197 14.86 10.65 -3.60
CA PRO A 197 14.46 10.97 -2.23
C PRO A 197 15.31 10.17 -1.22
N VAL A 198 15.60 10.82 -0.10
CA VAL A 198 16.12 10.19 1.12
C VAL A 198 15.04 10.34 2.20
N PRO A 199 14.70 9.27 2.94
CA PRO A 199 15.20 7.91 2.78
C PRO A 199 14.67 7.24 1.51
N ALA A 200 15.36 6.19 1.04
CA ALA A 200 14.88 5.41 -0.09
C ALA A 200 13.51 4.80 0.21
N LYS A 201 12.62 4.73 -0.79
CA LYS A 201 11.28 4.14 -0.62
C LYS A 201 11.32 2.69 -0.12
N SER A 202 12.28 1.90 -0.60
CA SER A 202 12.48 0.52 -0.16
C SER A 202 12.79 0.44 1.34
N PHE A 203 13.56 1.39 1.87
CA PHE A 203 13.82 1.50 3.30
C PHE A 203 12.55 1.81 4.09
N VAL A 204 11.73 2.74 3.61
CA VAL A 204 10.46 3.10 4.24
C VAL A 204 9.51 1.91 4.27
N HIS A 205 9.30 1.24 3.14
CA HIS A 205 8.43 0.07 3.06
C HIS A 205 8.96 -1.10 3.90
N PHE A 206 10.28 -1.29 3.96
CA PHE A 206 10.91 -2.25 4.86
C PHE A 206 10.52 -1.97 6.33
N CYS A 207 10.67 -0.74 6.80
CA CYS A 207 10.29 -0.35 8.15
C CYS A 207 8.77 -0.50 8.41
N GLN A 208 7.94 -0.09 7.45
CA GLN A 208 6.48 -0.22 7.54
C GLN A 208 6.04 -1.66 7.73
N ALA A 209 6.64 -2.60 7.00
CA ALA A 209 6.22 -3.98 7.09
C ALA A 209 6.90 -4.72 8.26
N LEU A 210 8.13 -4.36 8.64
CA LEU A 210 8.76 -4.86 9.86
C LEU A 210 7.98 -4.43 11.13
N CYS A 211 7.36 -3.25 11.14
CA CYS A 211 6.55 -2.76 12.26
C CYS A 211 5.17 -3.44 12.42
N GLN A 212 4.74 -4.23 11.42
CA GLN A 212 3.50 -4.99 11.47
C GLN A 212 3.66 -6.35 12.14
N GLU A 213 4.88 -6.86 12.21
CA GLU A 213 5.18 -8.12 12.88
C GLU A 213 5.14 -7.94 14.40
N ALA A 214 4.59 -8.92 15.11
CA ALA A 214 4.51 -8.91 16.56
C ALA A 214 5.92 -8.86 17.17
N PRO A 215 6.14 -8.12 18.27
CA PRO A 215 7.42 -8.15 18.99
C PRO A 215 7.73 -9.60 19.38
N THR A 216 8.76 -10.18 18.79
CA THR A 216 9.22 -11.51 19.17
C THR A 216 10.28 -11.38 20.25
N GLN A 217 10.18 -12.19 21.30
CA GLN A 217 11.35 -12.51 22.12
C GLN A 217 12.12 -13.63 21.39
N PRO A 218 13.44 -13.52 21.16
CA PRO A 218 14.37 -12.44 21.52
C PRO A 218 14.29 -11.19 20.64
N GLN A 219 14.73 -10.05 21.19
CA GLN A 219 14.76 -8.73 20.53
C GLN A 219 15.43 -8.79 19.16
N ARG A 220 14.86 -8.05 18.20
CA ARG A 220 15.40 -7.89 16.84
C ARG A 220 16.61 -6.96 16.87
N SER A 221 17.58 -7.18 15.97
CA SER A 221 18.71 -6.28 15.78
C SER A 221 18.77 -5.75 14.36
N LEU A 222 19.15 -4.48 14.23
CA LEU A 222 19.26 -3.77 12.97
C LEU A 222 20.60 -3.05 12.93
N GLU A 223 21.47 -3.44 12.02
CA GLU A 223 22.66 -2.69 11.67
C GLU A 223 22.35 -1.89 10.40
N ILE A 224 22.43 -0.57 10.46
CA ILE A 224 22.30 0.30 9.28
C ILE A 224 23.69 0.76 8.86
N VAL A 225 24.08 0.38 7.66
CA VAL A 225 25.33 0.80 7.03
C VAL A 225 25.01 1.89 6.02
N ILE A 226 25.42 3.11 6.34
CA ILE A 226 25.16 4.29 5.53
C ILE A 226 26.23 4.45 4.46
N ALA A 227 25.79 4.40 3.21
CA ALA A 227 26.63 4.59 2.06
C ALA A 227 26.62 6.07 1.64
N LEU A 228 27.80 6.68 1.60
CA LEU A 228 28.01 8.05 1.14
C LEU A 228 28.28 8.02 -0.37
N ALA A 229 27.43 8.67 -1.16
CA ALA A 229 27.58 8.71 -2.62
C ALA A 229 28.03 10.11 -3.09
N ARG A 230 28.96 10.14 -4.05
CA ARG A 230 29.19 11.32 -4.91
C ARG A 230 28.16 11.29 -6.03
N VAL A 231 27.50 12.41 -6.32
CA VAL A 231 26.82 12.59 -7.60
C VAL A 231 27.82 13.27 -8.53
N SER A 232 28.41 12.53 -9.47
CA SER A 232 29.21 13.12 -10.55
C SER A 232 28.28 13.89 -11.48
N ILE A 233 27.99 15.16 -11.17
CA ILE A 233 27.26 16.04 -12.08
C ILE A 233 28.26 16.49 -13.15
N VAL A 234 28.28 15.78 -14.29
CA VAL A 234 29.09 16.12 -15.48
C VAL A 234 28.69 17.47 -16.11
N ILE A 235 27.69 18.19 -15.58
CA ILE A 235 27.06 19.34 -16.25
C ILE A 235 27.39 20.71 -15.62
N SER A 236 28.18 20.83 -14.55
CA SER A 236 28.68 22.16 -14.13
C SER A 236 29.94 22.11 -13.27
N PRO A 237 31.09 22.61 -13.75
CA PRO A 237 32.34 22.64 -13.00
C PRO A 237 32.39 23.73 -11.90
N THR A 238 31.33 24.52 -11.70
CA THR A 238 31.39 25.75 -10.89
C THR A 238 30.56 25.76 -9.61
N ARG A 239 29.91 24.66 -9.21
CA ARG A 239 29.19 24.58 -7.92
C ARG A 239 29.87 23.62 -6.94
N ALA A 240 30.86 24.17 -6.24
CA ALA A 240 31.44 23.80 -4.95
C ALA A 240 31.30 22.32 -4.53
N GLU A 241 32.42 21.60 -4.60
CA GLU A 241 32.69 20.28 -4.01
C GLU A 241 32.21 20.18 -2.55
N ASP A 242 32.21 21.29 -1.81
CA ASP A 242 31.75 21.39 -0.41
C ASP A 242 30.26 21.17 -0.15
N THR A 243 29.40 21.22 -1.18
CA THR A 243 27.93 21.07 -0.98
C THR A 243 27.42 19.65 -1.20
N GLN A 244 28.26 18.74 -1.71
CA GLN A 244 27.89 17.38 -2.09
C GLN A 244 28.11 16.35 -0.96
N TYR A 245 29.00 16.64 0.00
CA TYR A 245 29.30 15.79 1.18
C TYR A 245 28.65 16.25 2.47
N LYS A 246 27.77 17.26 2.43
CA LYS A 246 27.09 17.75 3.63
C LYS A 246 25.93 16.81 3.97
N PHE A 247 26.23 15.76 4.74
CA PHE A 247 25.22 15.10 5.56
C PHE A 247 24.64 16.16 6.51
N SER A 248 23.38 16.56 6.28
CA SER A 248 22.72 17.61 7.05
C SER A 248 21.83 17.02 8.14
N GLN A 249 21.50 17.85 9.15
CA GLN A 249 20.50 17.50 10.16
C GLN A 249 19.15 17.10 9.50
N ASP A 250 18.82 17.67 8.35
CA ASP A 250 17.60 17.32 7.61
C ASP A 250 17.66 15.91 7.02
N GLN A 251 18.79 15.52 6.41
CA GLN A 251 19.00 14.15 5.89
C GLN A 251 18.96 13.11 7.00
N LEU A 252 19.50 13.47 8.17
CA LEU A 252 19.38 12.68 9.37
C LEU A 252 17.91 12.51 9.80
N ASN A 253 17.16 13.60 9.87
CA ASN A 253 15.73 13.54 10.23
C ASN A 253 14.93 12.66 9.26
N TYR A 254 15.24 12.73 7.96
CA TYR A 254 14.65 11.87 6.94
C TYR A 254 14.97 10.38 7.17
N LEU A 255 16.20 10.01 7.51
CA LEU A 255 16.56 8.62 7.83
C LEU A 255 15.87 8.11 9.11
N LEU A 256 15.73 8.98 10.11
CA LEU A 256 15.09 8.65 11.39
C LEU A 256 13.56 8.49 11.29
N GLN A 257 12.90 9.18 10.35
CA GLN A 257 11.45 9.15 10.20
C GLN A 257 10.85 7.73 10.15
N PRO A 258 11.23 6.86 9.19
CA PRO A 258 10.67 5.50 9.12
C PRO A 258 11.11 4.60 10.28
N LEU A 259 12.26 4.87 10.91
CA LEU A 259 12.75 4.13 12.07
C LEU A 259 11.88 4.34 13.31
N ARG A 260 11.14 5.45 13.42
CA ARG A 260 10.19 5.70 14.52
C ARG A 260 9.09 4.64 14.63
N LEU A 261 8.82 3.91 13.55
CA LEU A 261 7.88 2.79 13.53
C LEU A 261 8.39 1.57 14.32
N LEU A 262 9.71 1.48 14.53
CA LEU A 262 10.40 0.32 15.07
C LEU A 262 10.92 0.66 16.47
N ARG A 263 10.24 0.19 17.52
CA ARG A 263 10.63 0.48 18.92
C ARG A 263 11.18 -0.72 19.68
N ASP A 264 11.06 -1.91 19.13
CA ASP A 264 11.48 -3.17 19.74
C ASP A 264 12.81 -3.70 19.16
N ILE A 265 13.62 -2.80 18.62
CA ILE A 265 14.83 -3.13 17.87
C ILE A 265 16.07 -2.52 18.51
N HIS A 266 17.10 -3.34 18.66
CA HIS A 266 18.46 -2.87 18.93
C HIS A 266 19.09 -2.32 17.64
N LEU A 267 19.33 -1.01 17.60
CA LEU A 267 19.87 -0.31 16.44
C LEU A 267 21.38 -0.06 16.60
N GLU A 268 22.13 -0.48 15.59
CA GLU A 268 23.52 -0.10 15.36
C GLU A 268 23.59 0.69 14.03
N LEU A 269 24.46 1.70 13.97
CA LEU A 269 24.59 2.55 12.79
C LEU A 269 26.06 2.80 12.48
N ASN A 270 26.43 2.41 11.25
CA ASN A 270 27.79 2.43 10.74
C ASN A 270 27.85 3.23 9.44
N ILE A 271 29.02 3.76 9.10
CA ILE A 271 29.28 4.35 7.80
C ILE A 271 30.00 3.32 6.94
N ALA A 272 29.53 3.14 5.71
CA ALA A 272 30.03 2.13 4.81
C ALA A 272 31.49 2.35 4.44
N GLN A 273 32.29 1.30 4.53
CA GLN A 273 33.63 1.24 3.94
C GLN A 273 33.56 0.61 2.54
N PHE A 274 34.05 1.31 1.52
CA PHE A 274 33.83 0.94 0.11
C PHE A 274 34.30 -0.46 -0.30
N LYS A 275 35.40 -0.96 0.29
CA LYS A 275 35.98 -2.26 -0.08
C LYS A 275 35.37 -3.44 0.68
N THR A 276 34.70 -3.21 1.81
CA THR A 276 34.21 -4.26 2.71
C THR A 276 32.70 -4.28 2.84
N ASP A 277 32.05 -3.11 2.83
CA ASP A 277 30.65 -2.97 3.17
C ASP A 277 29.75 -2.65 1.97
N LEU A 278 30.33 -2.35 0.81
CA LEU A 278 29.60 -1.99 -0.40
C LEU A 278 29.82 -3.04 -1.51
N PRO A 279 28.78 -3.36 -2.31
CA PRO A 279 28.93 -4.27 -3.44
C PRO A 279 29.92 -3.70 -4.46
N GLN A 280 30.90 -4.51 -4.89
CA GLN A 280 31.86 -4.09 -5.90
C GLN A 280 31.25 -4.17 -7.31
N SER A 281 31.44 -3.13 -8.12
CA SER A 281 31.10 -3.14 -9.55
C SER A 281 32.37 -3.35 -10.38
N THR A 282 32.45 -4.49 -11.07
CA THR A 282 33.64 -4.88 -11.86
C THR A 282 33.60 -4.43 -13.33
N HIS A 283 32.51 -3.82 -13.81
CA HIS A 283 32.37 -3.39 -15.20
C HIS A 283 32.40 -1.86 -15.38
N LEU A 284 33.38 -1.37 -16.14
CA LEU A 284 33.34 -0.08 -16.83
C LEU A 284 32.31 -0.17 -17.97
N CYS A 285 31.04 0.08 -17.68
CA CYS A 285 30.02 0.20 -18.74
C CYS A 285 29.93 1.67 -19.17
N GLY A 286 29.99 1.94 -20.47
CA GLY A 286 30.18 3.27 -21.04
C GLY A 286 29.13 4.31 -20.63
N MET A 287 29.57 5.59 -20.60
CA MET A 287 28.82 6.86 -20.55
C MET A 287 27.64 7.04 -19.57
N GLY A 288 27.25 6.02 -18.79
CA GLY A 288 26.29 6.10 -17.71
C GLY A 288 26.98 6.25 -16.35
N PRO A 289 26.45 7.06 -15.41
CA PRO A 289 27.08 7.28 -14.12
C PRO A 289 27.19 5.98 -13.32
N GLU A 290 28.37 5.75 -12.74
CA GLU A 290 28.72 4.65 -11.83
C GLU A 290 27.63 4.41 -10.77
N TYR A 291 26.77 3.41 -10.99
CA TYR A 291 25.43 3.36 -10.40
C TYR A 291 25.34 2.98 -8.93
N TYR A 292 26.45 2.69 -8.26
CA TYR A 292 26.41 2.48 -6.82
C TYR A 292 27.32 3.44 -6.05
N PHE A 293 28.57 3.69 -6.46
CA PHE A 293 29.46 4.56 -5.68
C PHE A 293 30.62 5.10 -6.52
N PRO A 294 30.63 6.38 -6.93
CA PRO A 294 31.87 7.00 -7.38
C PRO A 294 32.62 7.50 -6.14
N TYR A 295 33.78 6.94 -5.80
CA TYR A 295 34.83 7.81 -5.28
C TYR A 295 36.26 7.33 -5.54
N SER A 296 37.11 8.30 -5.93
CA SER A 296 38.55 8.15 -6.13
C SER A 296 39.34 8.55 -4.87
N GLU A 297 40.49 7.91 -4.67
CA GLU A 297 41.37 7.98 -3.49
C GLU A 297 41.99 9.36 -3.18
N ALA A 298 41.21 10.40 -2.86
CA ALA A 298 41.72 11.73 -2.50
C ALA A 298 41.62 12.04 -0.99
N GLN A 299 42.63 12.73 -0.43
CA GLN A 299 42.79 13.12 0.98
C GLN A 299 41.62 13.93 1.61
N THR A 300 40.72 14.51 0.80
CA THR A 300 39.51 15.20 1.27
C THR A 300 38.45 14.26 1.88
N VAL A 301 38.64 12.93 1.76
CA VAL A 301 37.71 11.90 2.26
C VAL A 301 37.85 11.64 3.76
N GLU A 302 39.07 11.59 4.30
CA GLU A 302 39.29 11.26 5.73
C GLU A 302 38.60 12.29 6.66
N VAL A 303 38.72 13.58 6.34
CA VAL A 303 38.08 14.67 7.10
C VAL A 303 36.55 14.61 7.02
N ASN A 304 36.00 14.20 5.87
CA ASN A 304 34.54 14.04 5.71
C ASN A 304 34.03 12.73 6.36
N LEU A 305 34.85 11.69 6.41
CA LEU A 305 34.56 10.43 7.10
C LEU A 305 34.50 10.65 8.61
N GLU A 306 35.50 11.32 9.20
CA GLU A 306 35.53 11.68 10.62
C GLU A 306 34.34 12.56 11.01
N ARG A 307 34.04 13.59 10.20
CA ARG A 307 32.89 14.45 10.43
C ARG A 307 31.56 13.69 10.39
N SER A 308 31.44 12.69 9.52
CA SER A 308 30.24 11.88 9.40
C SER A 308 30.14 10.83 10.51
N MET A 309 31.26 10.22 10.93
CA MET A 309 31.31 9.30 12.06
C MET A 309 30.88 10.00 13.36
N ASN A 310 31.26 11.27 13.52
CA ASN A 310 30.79 12.11 14.62
C ASN A 310 29.26 12.35 14.61
N LEU A 311 28.59 12.19 13.47
CA LEU A 311 27.13 12.33 13.36
C LEU A 311 26.40 11.04 13.72
N ALA A 312 27.00 9.87 13.54
CA ALA A 312 26.39 8.56 13.81
C ALA A 312 25.95 8.39 15.28
N LEU A 313 26.79 8.79 16.23
CA LEU A 313 26.50 8.68 17.66
C LEU A 313 25.25 9.51 18.07
N PRO A 314 25.13 10.80 17.68
CA PRO A 314 23.88 11.55 17.83
C PRO A 314 22.65 10.88 17.23
N ILE A 315 22.74 10.19 16.08
CA ILE A 315 21.60 9.47 15.46
C ILE A 315 21.12 8.37 16.40
N VAL A 316 22.07 7.54 16.87
CA VAL A 316 21.76 6.40 17.75
C VAL A 316 21.17 6.91 19.05
N GLN A 317 21.71 8.00 19.62
CA GLN A 317 21.15 8.64 20.82
C GLN A 317 19.73 9.18 20.60
N GLN A 318 19.48 9.84 19.46
CA GLN A 318 18.13 10.32 19.11
C GLN A 318 17.14 9.17 18.92
N TYR A 319 17.57 8.07 18.29
CA TYR A 319 16.76 6.87 18.15
C TYR A 319 16.51 6.18 19.50
N GLN A 320 17.53 6.08 20.37
CA GLN A 320 17.36 5.53 21.73
C GLN A 320 16.32 6.33 22.52
N ALA A 321 16.33 7.66 22.43
CA ALA A 321 15.29 8.49 23.03
C ALA A 321 13.89 8.19 22.47
N ILE A 322 13.76 7.86 21.18
CA ILE A 322 12.49 7.44 20.56
C ILE A 322 12.05 6.06 21.05
N VAL A 323 12.99 5.13 21.28
CA VAL A 323 12.70 3.79 21.83
C VAL A 323 12.24 3.87 23.28
N GLU A 324 12.83 4.76 24.07
CA GLU A 324 12.44 5.01 25.46
C GLU A 324 11.09 5.72 25.59
N ASP A 325 10.67 6.47 24.56
CA ASP A 325 9.35 7.08 24.51
C ASP A 325 8.25 6.01 24.43
N LEU A 326 7.36 6.00 25.43
CA LEU A 326 6.22 5.08 25.51
C LEU A 326 4.98 5.61 24.77
N SER A 327 5.03 6.83 24.20
CA SER A 327 3.91 7.46 23.51
C SER A 327 3.50 6.65 22.29
N PRO A 328 2.23 6.36 22.04
CA PRO A 328 1.82 5.52 20.92
C PRO A 328 2.29 6.07 19.54
N VAL A 329 2.76 5.19 18.65
CA VAL A 329 3.23 5.55 17.30
C VAL A 329 2.08 5.52 16.31
N GLU A 330 1.78 6.66 15.69
CA GLU A 330 0.86 6.72 14.57
C GLU A 330 1.51 6.15 13.30
N LYS A 331 0.76 5.29 12.60
CA LYS A 331 1.23 4.58 11.41
C LYS A 331 0.65 5.23 10.17
N VAL A 332 1.41 6.11 9.52
CA VAL A 332 0.90 6.91 8.39
C VAL A 332 0.42 6.03 7.26
N PHE A 333 1.16 4.97 6.93
CA PHE A 333 0.75 4.01 5.92
C PHE A 333 -0.62 3.35 6.18
N LYS A 334 -1.00 3.10 7.44
CA LYS A 334 -2.34 2.56 7.77
C LYS A 334 -3.43 3.62 7.60
N MET A 335 -3.16 4.84 8.08
CA MET A 335 -4.09 5.96 7.90
C MET A 335 -4.28 6.29 6.40
N TYR A 336 -3.19 6.21 5.62
CA TYR A 336 -3.23 6.37 4.17
C TYR A 336 -4.10 5.29 3.50
N GLN A 337 -3.97 4.02 3.88
CA GLN A 337 -4.83 2.95 3.34
C GLN A 337 -6.33 3.21 3.58
N ARG A 338 -6.69 3.80 4.73
CA ARG A 338 -8.08 4.21 5.00
C ARG A 338 -8.51 5.37 4.12
N LEU A 339 -7.65 6.38 3.98
CA LEU A 339 -7.91 7.53 3.11
C LEU A 339 -8.04 7.10 1.65
N GLU A 340 -7.15 6.26 1.14
CA GLU A 340 -7.18 5.74 -0.22
C GLU A 340 -8.53 5.09 -0.54
N ARG A 341 -8.96 4.13 0.30
CA ARG A 341 -10.27 3.47 0.12
C ARG A 341 -11.42 4.47 0.11
N TYR A 342 -11.38 5.48 1.00
CA TYR A 342 -12.39 6.53 1.03
C TYR A 342 -12.39 7.37 -0.25
N VAL A 343 -11.23 7.85 -0.73
CA VAL A 343 -11.16 8.69 -1.93
C VAL A 343 -11.53 7.90 -3.18
N VAL A 344 -10.99 6.68 -3.33
CA VAL A 344 -11.25 5.79 -4.48
C VAL A 344 -12.73 5.47 -4.60
N SER A 345 -13.47 5.35 -3.49
CA SER A 345 -14.89 5.05 -3.53
C SER A 345 -15.75 6.11 -4.23
N PHE A 346 -15.26 7.35 -4.40
CA PHE A 346 -15.92 8.39 -5.21
C PHE A 346 -15.68 8.26 -6.72
N GLU A 347 -14.88 7.28 -7.16
CA GLU A 347 -14.53 7.07 -8.56
C GLU A 347 -15.02 5.70 -9.06
N ARG A 348 -16.06 5.72 -9.90
CA ARG A 348 -16.68 4.50 -10.46
C ARG A 348 -15.87 3.90 -11.61
N SER A 349 -15.08 4.71 -12.32
CA SER A 349 -14.21 4.21 -13.39
C SER A 349 -12.99 3.54 -12.78
N GLY A 350 -12.87 2.22 -12.95
CA GLY A 350 -11.69 1.48 -12.50
C GLY A 350 -10.38 2.01 -13.10
N GLN A 351 -10.42 2.60 -14.29
CA GLN A 351 -9.25 3.23 -14.91
C GLN A 351 -8.87 4.53 -14.21
N PHE A 352 -9.83 5.41 -13.94
CA PHE A 352 -9.55 6.66 -13.24
C PHE A 352 -9.25 6.45 -11.76
N ALA A 353 -9.78 5.40 -11.13
CA ALA A 353 -9.44 4.99 -9.78
C ALA A 353 -7.96 4.55 -9.68
N ARG A 354 -7.48 3.75 -10.64
CA ARG A 354 -6.06 3.39 -10.74
C ARG A 354 -5.19 4.61 -11.00
N ASP A 355 -5.66 5.54 -11.83
CA ASP A 355 -4.94 6.78 -12.05
C ASP A 355 -4.91 7.63 -10.78
N LEU A 356 -6.00 7.79 -10.04
CA LEU A 356 -6.09 8.60 -8.81
C LEU A 356 -4.98 8.24 -7.79
N ILE A 357 -4.71 6.95 -7.61
CA ILE A 357 -3.67 6.46 -6.68
C ILE A 357 -2.24 6.67 -7.20
N THR A 358 -2.06 7.14 -8.43
CA THR A 358 -0.73 7.54 -8.92
C THR A 358 -0.35 8.94 -8.44
N LEU A 359 0.94 9.16 -8.20
CA LEU A 359 1.47 10.49 -7.85
C LEU A 359 1.32 11.47 -9.02
N GLN A 360 1.04 12.74 -8.74
CA GLN A 360 0.96 13.78 -9.77
C GLN A 360 2.33 14.39 -10.12
N LYS A 361 2.50 14.82 -11.38
CA LYS A 361 3.69 15.59 -11.81
C LYS A 361 3.59 17.05 -11.35
N GLY A 362 4.63 17.56 -10.69
CA GLY A 362 4.87 19.00 -10.50
C GLY A 362 4.32 19.61 -9.21
N HIS A 363 4.34 18.87 -8.10
CA HIS A 363 3.78 19.37 -6.83
C HIS A 363 4.69 20.34 -6.06
N GLU A 364 5.99 20.43 -6.40
CA GLU A 364 6.86 21.51 -5.93
C GLU A 364 7.56 22.22 -7.09
N GLY A 365 7.59 23.55 -7.00
CA GLY A 365 8.00 24.45 -8.08
C GLY A 365 9.44 24.27 -8.57
N SER A 366 9.64 24.64 -9.83
CA SER A 366 10.94 24.94 -10.46
C SER A 366 11.92 23.78 -10.72
N ARG A 367 11.70 22.57 -10.20
CA ARG A 367 12.54 21.41 -10.57
C ARG A 367 11.68 20.23 -10.98
N ARG A 368 11.97 19.70 -12.17
CA ARG A 368 11.36 18.47 -12.69
C ARG A 368 11.49 17.38 -11.63
N GLU A 369 10.36 17.02 -11.01
CA GLU A 369 10.24 15.82 -10.20
C GLU A 369 10.08 14.58 -11.06
N THR A 370 11.17 14.15 -11.70
CA THR A 370 11.39 12.73 -12.01
C THR A 370 11.75 12.07 -10.69
N ARG A 371 10.99 11.10 -10.17
CA ARG A 371 11.47 10.20 -9.10
C ARG A 371 12.24 9.02 -9.72
N HIS A 372 13.03 8.36 -8.87
CA HIS A 372 13.87 7.17 -9.10
C HIS A 372 13.66 6.45 -10.46
N PHE A 373 14.74 6.32 -11.20
CA PHE A 373 14.91 5.26 -12.18
C PHE A 373 14.65 3.90 -11.49
N GLY A 374 13.52 3.27 -11.84
CA GLY A 374 13.03 2.02 -11.27
C GLY A 374 11.58 2.04 -10.76
N TRP A 375 10.99 3.22 -10.55
CA TRP A 375 9.62 3.36 -10.00
C TRP A 375 8.83 4.45 -10.72
N GLN A 376 8.68 4.29 -12.05
CA GLN A 376 7.81 5.15 -12.85
C GLN A 376 6.35 4.75 -12.61
N LEU A 377 5.64 5.37 -11.67
CA LEU A 377 4.18 5.18 -11.60
C LEU A 377 3.59 5.45 -12.99
N PRO A 378 2.67 4.59 -13.48
CA PRO A 378 2.08 4.76 -14.79
C PRO A 378 1.64 6.20 -14.98
N GLY A 379 2.00 6.76 -16.14
CA GLY A 379 1.41 8.02 -16.57
C GLY A 379 -0.11 7.88 -16.50
N ALA A 380 -0.81 8.96 -16.13
CA ALA A 380 -2.26 8.95 -16.17
C ALA A 380 -2.73 8.45 -17.54
N SER A 381 -3.80 7.67 -17.55
CA SER A 381 -4.40 7.13 -18.75
C SER A 381 -4.62 8.25 -19.77
N PHE A 382 -4.28 7.97 -21.02
CA PHE A 382 -4.43 8.97 -22.08
C PHE A 382 -5.87 9.45 -22.17
N GLY A 383 -6.09 10.76 -22.04
CA GLY A 383 -7.43 11.35 -22.05
C GLY A 383 -8.13 11.40 -20.69
N ASN A 384 -7.47 11.05 -19.57
CA ASN A 384 -8.04 11.25 -18.23
C ASN A 384 -8.21 12.77 -17.93
N PRO A 385 -9.44 13.27 -17.73
CA PRO A 385 -9.71 14.69 -17.50
C PRO A 385 -9.27 15.19 -16.11
N PHE A 386 -9.10 14.28 -15.15
CA PHE A 386 -8.74 14.60 -13.76
C PHE A 386 -7.23 14.73 -13.56
N LYS A 387 -6.44 14.25 -14.53
CA LYS A 387 -4.98 14.27 -14.52
C LYS A 387 -4.43 14.93 -15.78
N SER A 388 -3.85 16.12 -15.62
CA SER A 388 -3.25 16.87 -16.73
C SER A 388 -1.73 16.95 -16.60
N ARG A 389 -1.03 17.42 -17.63
CA ARG A 389 0.42 17.71 -17.56
C ARG A 389 0.72 19.01 -16.79
N SER A 390 -0.28 19.87 -16.59
CA SER A 390 -0.14 21.14 -15.88
C SER A 390 -0.74 21.07 -14.46
N PRO A 391 -0.01 21.53 -13.41
CA PRO A 391 -0.52 21.64 -12.06
C PRO A 391 -1.84 22.41 -11.92
N SER A 392 -2.01 23.46 -12.72
CA SER A 392 -3.23 24.29 -12.73
C SER A 392 -4.44 23.62 -13.39
N SER A 393 -4.26 22.43 -13.97
CA SER A 393 -5.30 21.70 -14.69
C SER A 393 -5.68 20.39 -14.02
N TYR A 394 -5.13 20.09 -12.83
CA TYR A 394 -5.52 18.91 -12.07
C TYR A 394 -6.87 19.07 -11.40
N HIS A 395 -7.51 17.94 -11.12
CA HIS A 395 -8.59 17.91 -10.16
C HIS A 395 -8.05 18.17 -8.73
N PRO A 396 -8.68 19.04 -7.91
CA PRO A 396 -8.19 19.40 -6.58
C PRO A 396 -7.98 18.21 -5.63
N VAL A 397 -8.88 17.22 -5.68
CA VAL A 397 -8.76 15.99 -4.88
C VAL A 397 -7.47 15.24 -5.20
N GLU A 398 -7.11 15.10 -6.46
CA GLU A 398 -5.94 14.35 -6.91
C GLU A 398 -4.66 15.07 -6.48
N LEU A 399 -4.69 16.40 -6.45
CA LEU A 399 -3.61 17.22 -5.94
C LEU A 399 -3.44 17.05 -4.44
N ALA A 400 -4.53 17.14 -3.68
CA ALA A 400 -4.53 16.94 -2.24
C ALA A 400 -4.14 15.50 -1.87
N PHE A 401 -4.61 14.51 -2.63
CA PHE A 401 -4.30 13.10 -2.42
C PHE A 401 -2.84 12.78 -2.78
N SER A 402 -2.30 13.41 -3.83
CA SER A 402 -0.87 13.31 -4.16
C SER A 402 0.02 13.80 -3.01
N LYS A 403 -0.38 14.84 -2.26
CA LYS A 403 0.33 15.26 -1.03
C LYS A 403 0.31 14.16 0.03
N ALA A 404 -0.82 13.49 0.19
CA ALA A 404 -0.96 12.39 1.16
C ALA A 404 -0.05 11.21 0.80
N ILE A 405 0.12 10.89 -0.49
CA ILE A 405 1.09 9.89 -0.98
C ILE A 405 2.52 10.30 -0.60
N VAL A 406 2.90 11.57 -0.80
CA VAL A 406 4.23 12.06 -0.43
C VAL A 406 4.46 11.97 1.08
N ALA A 407 3.50 12.39 1.88
CA ALA A 407 3.59 12.32 3.33
C ALA A 407 3.67 10.87 3.83
N LYS A 408 2.91 9.94 3.23
CA LYS A 408 3.01 8.49 3.47
C LYS A 408 4.43 7.98 3.18
N ASP A 409 4.99 8.33 2.03
CA ASP A 409 6.34 7.92 1.64
C ASP A 409 7.43 8.46 2.59
N LYS A 410 7.15 9.50 3.38
CA LYS A 410 8.06 10.06 4.39
C LYS A 410 7.73 9.60 5.82
N GLU A 411 6.62 8.88 6.04
CA GLU A 411 6.04 8.67 7.37
C GLU A 411 5.87 9.98 8.17
N ASP A 412 5.48 11.07 7.48
CA ASP A 412 5.22 12.36 8.11
C ASP A 412 3.75 12.49 8.52
N VAL A 413 3.49 12.33 9.82
CA VAL A 413 2.15 12.40 10.42
C VAL A 413 1.50 13.78 10.23
N THR A 414 2.26 14.86 10.39
CA THR A 414 1.72 16.23 10.36
C THR A 414 1.38 16.63 8.93
N GLU A 415 2.28 16.37 7.99
CA GLU A 415 2.06 16.62 6.56
C GLU A 415 0.88 15.75 6.06
N PHE A 416 0.80 14.48 6.49
CA PHE A 416 -0.28 13.58 6.11
C PHE A 416 -1.64 14.08 6.61
N LYS A 417 -1.76 14.49 7.86
CA LYS A 417 -3.03 14.99 8.41
C LYS A 417 -3.48 16.27 7.73
N ALA A 418 -2.56 17.18 7.40
CA ALA A 418 -2.85 18.38 6.62
C ALA A 418 -3.33 18.04 5.20
N ALA A 419 -2.68 17.07 4.54
CA ALA A 419 -3.09 16.58 3.23
C ALA A 419 -4.48 15.92 3.29
N ARG A 420 -4.73 15.04 4.26
CA ARG A 420 -6.04 14.42 4.51
C ARG A 420 -7.12 15.48 4.73
N ALA A 421 -6.88 16.49 5.56
CA ALA A 421 -7.83 17.58 5.77
C ALA A 421 -8.16 18.33 4.47
N SER A 422 -7.16 18.52 3.60
CA SER A 422 -7.37 19.12 2.28
C SER A 422 -8.22 18.23 1.38
N VAL A 423 -7.98 16.93 1.36
CA VAL A 423 -8.83 15.95 0.62
C VAL A 423 -10.27 16.00 1.12
N LEU A 424 -10.48 16.00 2.43
CA LEU A 424 -11.82 16.04 3.02
C LEU A 424 -12.56 17.33 2.67
N LYS A 425 -11.86 18.48 2.67
CA LYS A 425 -12.45 19.75 2.26
C LYS A 425 -13.06 19.69 0.86
N GLU A 426 -12.39 19.01 -0.07
CA GLU A 426 -12.85 18.87 -1.46
C GLU A 426 -13.98 17.83 -1.60
N LEU A 427 -13.95 16.73 -0.83
CA LEU A 427 -14.91 15.63 -0.93
C LEU A 427 -16.17 15.81 -0.07
N ASP A 428 -16.11 16.55 1.03
CA ASP A 428 -17.24 16.74 1.96
C ASP A 428 -18.51 17.28 1.28
N PRO A 429 -18.46 18.24 0.34
CA PRO A 429 -19.65 18.66 -0.41
C PRO A 429 -20.28 17.52 -1.22
N GLN A 430 -19.47 16.67 -1.86
CA GLN A 430 -19.96 15.52 -2.61
C GLN A 430 -20.55 14.48 -1.66
N TYR A 431 -19.88 14.19 -0.54
CA TYR A 431 -20.39 13.29 0.49
C TYR A 431 -21.78 13.72 1.00
N ARG A 432 -22.02 15.01 1.24
CA ARG A 432 -23.35 15.52 1.63
C ARG A 432 -24.42 15.31 0.57
N ARG A 433 -24.08 15.51 -0.72
CA ARG A 433 -25.01 15.22 -1.82
C ARG A 433 -25.37 13.73 -1.88
N MET A 434 -24.43 12.86 -1.54
CA MET A 434 -24.65 11.42 -1.50
C MET A 434 -25.55 10.98 -0.35
N VAL A 435 -25.37 11.56 0.83
CA VAL A 435 -26.31 11.36 1.96
C VAL A 435 -27.73 11.81 1.59
N GLU A 436 -27.86 12.89 0.82
CA GLU A 436 -29.16 13.30 0.28
C GLU A 436 -29.67 12.34 -0.81
N ALA A 437 -28.79 11.79 -1.64
CA ALA A 437 -29.14 10.79 -2.65
C ALA A 437 -29.69 9.52 -2.01
N SER A 438 -29.05 9.00 -0.95
CA SER A 438 -29.55 7.82 -0.23
C SER A 438 -30.93 8.07 0.35
N ARG A 439 -31.16 9.21 1.02
CA ARG A 439 -32.49 9.59 1.54
C ARG A 439 -33.55 9.60 0.43
N LYS A 440 -33.22 10.09 -0.76
CA LYS A 440 -34.14 10.11 -1.91
C LYS A 440 -34.37 8.72 -2.50
N LEU A 441 -33.36 7.85 -2.53
CA LEU A 441 -33.52 6.46 -2.97
C LEU A 441 -34.46 5.71 -2.04
N THR A 442 -34.30 5.87 -0.73
CA THR A 442 -35.22 5.26 0.26
C THR A 442 -36.65 5.74 0.05
N ALA A 443 -36.86 7.06 -0.05
CA ALA A 443 -38.19 7.63 -0.29
C ALA A 443 -38.80 7.16 -1.63
N PHE A 444 -37.99 7.01 -2.67
CA PHE A 444 -38.43 6.46 -3.95
C PHE A 444 -38.90 5.01 -3.77
N VAL A 445 -38.09 4.15 -3.15
CA VAL A 445 -38.43 2.73 -2.94
C VAL A 445 -39.69 2.59 -2.09
N GLU A 446 -39.82 3.34 -0.99
CA GLU A 446 -41.01 3.32 -0.14
C GLU A 446 -42.27 3.70 -0.91
N LYS A 447 -42.21 4.77 -1.71
CA LYS A 447 -43.32 5.21 -2.56
C LYS A 447 -43.70 4.15 -3.60
N GLU A 448 -42.72 3.63 -4.32
CA GLU A 448 -42.97 2.67 -5.41
C GLU A 448 -43.35 1.27 -4.92
N ARG A 449 -43.08 0.94 -3.65
CA ARG A 449 -43.60 -0.27 -3.00
C ARG A 449 -45.11 -0.18 -2.72
N LEU A 450 -45.60 1.00 -2.34
CA LEU A 450 -47.00 1.19 -1.96
C LEU A 450 -47.94 1.16 -3.17
N SER A 451 -47.59 1.85 -4.25
CA SER A 451 -48.51 2.09 -5.37
C SER A 451 -47.81 2.25 -6.72
N GLY A 452 -46.66 1.62 -6.91
CA GLY A 452 -45.81 1.86 -8.07
C GLY A 452 -45.15 0.59 -8.64
N VAL A 453 -44.00 0.76 -9.29
CA VAL A 453 -43.33 -0.32 -10.08
C VAL A 453 -42.91 -1.54 -9.25
N PHE A 454 -42.85 -1.41 -7.92
CA PHE A 454 -42.51 -2.50 -7.00
C PHE A 454 -43.73 -3.08 -6.28
N HIS A 455 -44.94 -2.59 -6.57
CA HIS A 455 -46.17 -3.12 -6.02
C HIS A 455 -46.48 -4.51 -6.62
N LYS A 456 -46.57 -5.54 -5.76
CA LYS A 456 -46.97 -6.89 -6.18
C LYS A 456 -48.49 -7.02 -6.09
N CYS A 457 -49.13 -7.42 -7.19
CA CYS A 457 -50.57 -7.69 -7.20
C CYS A 457 -50.90 -8.91 -6.32
N THR A 458 -51.85 -8.73 -5.40
CA THR A 458 -52.37 -9.80 -4.54
C THR A 458 -53.24 -10.76 -5.36
N GLY A 459 -52.64 -11.78 -5.96
CA GLY A 459 -53.39 -12.86 -6.63
C GLY A 459 -52.60 -13.64 -7.68
N CYS A 460 -51.60 -13.03 -8.31
CA CYS A 460 -50.92 -13.59 -9.49
C CYS A 460 -49.39 -13.59 -9.39
N SER A 461 -48.79 -13.01 -8.34
CA SER A 461 -47.34 -12.96 -8.12
C SER A 461 -46.53 -12.24 -9.22
N VAL A 462 -47.21 -11.54 -10.14
CA VAL A 462 -46.62 -10.74 -11.23
C VAL A 462 -46.77 -9.25 -10.90
N PHE A 463 -45.83 -8.42 -11.35
CA PHE A 463 -45.96 -6.96 -11.30
C PHE A 463 -47.00 -6.52 -12.34
N HIS A 464 -48.26 -6.44 -11.93
CA HIS A 464 -49.29 -5.83 -12.76
C HIS A 464 -49.23 -4.32 -12.60
N GLN A 465 -49.38 -3.63 -13.72
CA GLN A 465 -49.93 -2.30 -13.68
C GLN A 465 -51.39 -2.35 -13.28
N TYR A 466 -51.77 -1.39 -12.44
CA TYR A 466 -53.05 -0.69 -12.40
C TYR A 466 -54.24 -1.48 -12.94
N GLU A 467 -55.19 -1.84 -12.07
CA GLU A 467 -56.58 -1.93 -12.54
C GLU A 467 -56.82 -0.62 -13.31
N GLU A 468 -57.14 -0.71 -14.60
CA GLU A 468 -57.29 0.45 -15.49
C GLU A 468 -58.40 1.36 -14.96
N ASP A 469 -58.08 2.24 -14.02
CA ASP A 469 -58.85 3.43 -13.77
C ASP A 469 -58.53 4.39 -14.92
N PRO A 470 -59.50 4.77 -15.76
CA PRO A 470 -59.31 5.74 -16.84
C PRO A 470 -58.82 7.13 -16.36
N TYR A 471 -58.67 7.33 -15.04
CA TYR A 471 -58.15 8.53 -14.41
C TYR A 471 -56.78 8.36 -13.69
N GLU A 472 -56.16 7.17 -13.64
CA GLU A 472 -54.82 6.95 -13.06
C GLU A 472 -53.71 6.76 -14.13
N SER A 473 -52.46 7.10 -13.77
CA SER A 473 -51.33 7.31 -14.69
C SER A 473 -50.98 6.10 -15.57
N SER A 474 -50.63 6.37 -16.83
CA SER A 474 -50.21 5.31 -17.76
C SER A 474 -48.77 4.83 -17.48
N LEU A 475 -48.42 3.61 -17.92
CA LEU A 475 -47.02 3.08 -17.80
C LEU A 475 -45.97 4.02 -18.37
N GLY A 476 -46.35 4.75 -19.42
CA GLY A 476 -45.50 5.74 -20.04
C GLY A 476 -45.17 6.87 -19.09
N GLU A 477 -46.20 7.45 -18.45
CA GLU A 477 -46.04 8.57 -17.52
C GLU A 477 -45.25 8.17 -16.27
N ASP A 478 -45.48 6.97 -15.74
CA ASP A 478 -44.71 6.47 -14.60
C ASP A 478 -43.26 6.15 -14.97
N LEU A 479 -42.99 5.56 -16.14
CA LEU A 479 -41.63 5.34 -16.61
C LEU A 479 -40.88 6.65 -16.83
N ASP A 480 -41.54 7.66 -17.39
CA ASP A 480 -40.97 9.01 -17.56
C ASP A 480 -40.61 9.63 -16.21
N ARG A 481 -41.51 9.49 -15.23
CA ARG A 481 -41.29 9.92 -13.85
C ARG A 481 -40.13 9.18 -13.19
N TYR A 482 -40.02 7.86 -13.35
CA TYR A 482 -38.92 7.07 -12.81
C TYR A 482 -37.58 7.52 -13.35
N ILE A 483 -37.48 7.65 -14.68
CA ILE A 483 -36.25 8.11 -15.32
C ILE A 483 -35.91 9.51 -14.79
N TYR A 484 -36.87 10.44 -14.73
CA TYR A 484 -36.63 11.79 -14.24
C TYR A 484 -36.17 11.83 -12.77
N GLU A 485 -36.87 11.14 -11.86
CA GLU A 485 -36.55 11.11 -10.44
C GLU A 485 -35.18 10.45 -10.21
N LEU A 486 -34.91 9.30 -10.84
CA LEU A 486 -33.65 8.56 -10.70
C LEU A 486 -32.48 9.29 -11.36
N ASP A 487 -32.66 9.97 -12.49
CA ASP A 487 -31.61 10.79 -13.13
C ASP A 487 -31.23 11.98 -12.23
N LYS A 488 -32.22 12.60 -11.59
CA LYS A 488 -32.00 13.65 -10.59
C LYS A 488 -31.23 13.12 -9.38
N ILE A 489 -31.53 11.92 -8.91
CA ILE A 489 -30.78 11.27 -7.82
C ILE A 489 -29.36 10.93 -8.26
N ALA A 490 -29.19 10.32 -9.44
CA ALA A 490 -27.89 9.98 -10.00
C ALA A 490 -26.99 11.22 -10.15
N SER A 491 -27.55 12.38 -10.50
CA SER A 491 -26.81 13.64 -10.60
C SER A 491 -26.15 14.07 -9.29
N LEU A 492 -26.71 13.68 -8.13
CA LEU A 492 -26.13 13.97 -6.81
C LEU A 492 -24.87 13.16 -6.55
N LEU A 493 -24.77 11.96 -7.14
CA LEU A 493 -23.63 11.05 -7.05
C LEU A 493 -22.50 11.44 -8.00
N ASN A 494 -22.75 12.32 -8.96
CA ASN A 494 -21.72 12.77 -9.88
C ASN A 494 -20.59 13.46 -9.13
N ARG A 495 -19.39 13.18 -9.63
CA ARG A 495 -18.15 13.76 -9.16
C ARG A 495 -18.20 15.29 -9.29
N SER A 496 -17.80 15.99 -8.23
CA SER A 496 -17.64 17.45 -8.30
C SER A 496 -16.55 17.78 -9.32
N MET A 497 -16.82 18.65 -10.30
CA MET A 497 -15.85 19.01 -11.34
C MET A 497 -15.69 20.52 -11.40
N PRO A 498 -14.46 21.06 -11.21
CA PRO A 498 -14.19 22.47 -11.48
C PRO A 498 -14.36 22.82 -12.96
N ASP A 499 -14.60 24.10 -13.25
CA ASP A 499 -14.90 24.61 -14.60
C ASP A 499 -13.87 24.18 -15.65
N HIS A 500 -12.57 24.20 -15.32
CA HIS A 500 -11.53 23.83 -16.28
C HIS A 500 -11.62 22.37 -16.72
N ILE A 501 -12.11 21.48 -15.85
CA ILE A 501 -12.32 20.06 -16.16
C ILE A 501 -13.60 19.88 -16.98
N GLN A 502 -14.68 20.57 -16.58
CA GLN A 502 -15.93 20.55 -17.35
C GLN A 502 -15.72 21.01 -18.79
N ILE A 503 -14.95 22.09 -18.98
CA ILE A 503 -14.59 22.61 -20.31
C ILE A 503 -13.81 21.56 -21.12
N GLN A 504 -12.89 20.81 -20.52
CA GLN A 504 -12.12 19.77 -21.22
C GLN A 504 -13.00 18.60 -21.65
N ILE A 505 -13.93 18.18 -20.79
CA ILE A 505 -14.88 17.12 -21.10
C ILE A 505 -15.81 17.55 -22.24
N GLN A 506 -16.39 18.76 -22.16
CA GLN A 506 -17.27 19.31 -23.19
C GLN A 506 -16.60 19.49 -24.56
N LYS A 507 -15.29 19.73 -24.59
CA LYS A 507 -14.51 19.79 -25.85
C LYS A 507 -14.36 18.43 -26.54
N GLY A 508 -14.76 17.32 -25.90
CA GLY A 508 -14.60 15.97 -26.43
C GLY A 508 -13.14 15.52 -26.50
N THR A 509 -12.22 16.22 -25.84
CA THR A 509 -10.78 15.93 -25.88
C THR A 509 -10.34 14.89 -24.84
N THR A 510 -11.30 14.28 -24.14
CA THR A 510 -11.06 13.41 -22.98
C THR A 510 -11.79 12.09 -23.17
N MET A 511 -11.35 11.05 -22.48
CA MET A 511 -11.97 9.72 -22.51
C MET A 511 -13.15 9.58 -21.54
N TYR A 512 -13.63 10.69 -20.97
CA TYR A 512 -14.61 10.69 -19.88
C TYR A 512 -15.86 9.86 -20.22
N GLU A 513 -16.53 10.15 -21.33
CA GLU A 513 -17.75 9.43 -21.71
C GLU A 513 -17.49 7.93 -21.90
N ALA A 514 -16.42 7.57 -22.62
CA ALA A 514 -16.04 6.18 -22.86
C ALA A 514 -15.74 5.42 -21.55
N ALA A 515 -15.11 6.08 -20.58
CA ALA A 515 -14.75 5.48 -19.30
C ALA A 515 -15.96 5.10 -18.43
N TYR A 516 -17.07 5.84 -18.54
CA TYR A 516 -18.31 5.54 -17.80
C TYR A 516 -19.35 4.81 -18.66
N PHE A 517 -19.20 4.78 -19.99
CA PHE A 517 -20.22 4.30 -20.92
C PHE A 517 -20.70 2.87 -20.63
N HIS A 518 -19.80 1.97 -20.25
CA HIS A 518 -20.12 0.55 -20.02
C HIS A 518 -20.50 0.22 -18.58
N LEU A 519 -20.49 1.20 -17.68
CA LEU A 519 -20.84 0.97 -16.29
C LEU A 519 -22.35 0.73 -16.13
N GLU A 520 -22.69 0.06 -15.03
CA GLU A 520 -24.03 -0.50 -14.79
C GLU A 520 -25.12 0.58 -14.86
N ARG A 521 -24.94 1.69 -14.15
CA ARG A 521 -25.88 2.83 -14.15
C ARG A 521 -26.19 3.37 -15.54
N GLU A 522 -25.17 3.68 -16.32
CA GLU A 522 -25.28 4.24 -17.66
C GLU A 522 -25.96 3.24 -18.60
N ARG A 523 -25.61 1.96 -18.47
CA ARG A 523 -26.24 0.86 -19.20
C ARG A 523 -27.73 0.72 -18.86
N LEU A 524 -28.10 0.78 -17.59
CA LEU A 524 -29.48 0.65 -17.13
C LEU A 524 -30.31 1.88 -17.52
N PHE A 525 -29.79 3.10 -17.42
CA PHE A 525 -30.47 4.28 -17.94
C PHE A 525 -30.71 4.18 -19.44
N ARG A 526 -29.76 3.68 -20.23
CA ARG A 526 -29.98 3.43 -21.67
C ARG A 526 -31.09 2.41 -21.91
N LYS A 527 -31.14 1.31 -21.14
CA LYS A 527 -32.22 0.31 -21.23
C LYS A 527 -33.59 0.91 -20.90
N LEU A 528 -33.69 1.69 -19.82
CA LEU A 528 -34.93 2.38 -19.44
C LEU A 528 -35.37 3.41 -20.48
N ARG A 529 -34.44 4.23 -20.99
CA ARG A 529 -34.72 5.21 -22.06
C ARG A 529 -35.05 4.55 -23.40
N TRP A 530 -34.52 3.35 -23.66
CA TRP A 530 -34.94 2.56 -24.82
C TRP A 530 -36.38 2.07 -24.66
N MET A 531 -36.72 1.56 -23.48
CA MET A 531 -38.09 1.11 -23.14
C MET A 531 -39.09 2.28 -23.17
N GLN A 532 -38.67 3.47 -22.76
CA GLN A 532 -39.44 4.71 -22.81
C GLN A 532 -39.96 5.00 -24.23
N LYS A 533 -39.12 4.74 -25.24
CA LYS A 533 -39.40 5.00 -26.66
C LYS A 533 -40.22 3.90 -27.35
N GLN A 534 -40.42 2.75 -26.70
CA GLN A 534 -41.19 1.66 -27.27
C GLN A 534 -42.69 1.93 -27.14
N ASP A 535 -43.47 1.28 -28.01
CA ASP A 535 -44.93 1.28 -27.91
C ASP A 535 -45.42 0.55 -26.66
N ILE A 536 -46.63 0.86 -26.18
CA ILE A 536 -47.22 0.32 -24.94
C ILE A 536 -47.25 -1.20 -24.96
N LEU A 537 -47.52 -1.82 -26.12
CA LEU A 537 -47.57 -3.27 -26.30
C LEU A 537 -46.22 -3.97 -26.08
N VAL A 538 -45.11 -3.24 -26.19
CA VAL A 538 -43.74 -3.75 -26.02
C VAL A 538 -43.23 -3.47 -24.59
N LYS A 539 -43.86 -2.55 -23.86
CA LYS A 539 -43.45 -2.21 -22.49
C LYS A 539 -43.78 -3.34 -21.53
N ASN A 540 -42.73 -3.92 -20.93
CA ASN A 540 -42.86 -4.98 -19.95
C ASN A 540 -42.65 -4.42 -18.52
N PRO A 541 -43.71 -4.34 -17.68
CA PRO A 541 -43.61 -3.82 -16.31
C PRO A 541 -42.61 -4.59 -15.44
N SER A 542 -42.54 -5.92 -15.58
CA SER A 542 -41.62 -6.74 -14.81
C SER A 542 -40.16 -6.47 -15.17
N GLN A 543 -39.88 -6.21 -16.45
CA GLN A 543 -38.53 -5.90 -16.91
C GLN A 543 -38.11 -4.49 -16.51
N ILE A 544 -39.04 -3.52 -16.55
CA ILE A 544 -38.84 -2.17 -16.00
C ILE A 544 -38.54 -2.26 -14.50
N ALA A 545 -39.33 -3.02 -13.73
CA ALA A 545 -39.10 -3.23 -12.30
C ALA A 545 -37.71 -3.82 -12.02
N LYS A 546 -37.31 -4.86 -12.76
CA LYS A 546 -35.97 -5.48 -12.63
C LYS A 546 -34.84 -4.48 -12.90
N TRP A 547 -34.93 -3.69 -13.97
CA TRP A 547 -33.88 -2.72 -14.31
C TRP A 547 -33.85 -1.54 -13.34
N THR A 548 -35.01 -1.03 -12.93
CA THR A 548 -35.12 0.05 -11.93
C THR A 548 -34.58 -0.39 -10.58
N LYS A 549 -34.88 -1.63 -10.14
CA LYS A 549 -34.30 -2.22 -8.93
C LYS A 549 -32.77 -2.25 -9.00
N ARG A 550 -32.20 -2.86 -10.04
CA ARG A 550 -30.73 -2.93 -10.22
C ARG A 550 -30.06 -1.56 -10.25
N LEU A 551 -30.73 -0.56 -10.83
CA LEU A 551 -30.24 0.81 -10.92
C LEU A 551 -30.22 1.47 -9.53
N ILE A 552 -31.24 1.23 -8.71
CA ILE A 552 -31.29 1.68 -7.32
C ILE A 552 -30.22 0.98 -6.49
N GLU A 553 -30.05 -0.33 -6.65
CA GLU A 553 -29.03 -1.12 -5.94
C GLU A 553 -27.60 -0.67 -6.28
N ASP A 554 -27.30 -0.36 -7.56
CA ASP A 554 -26.02 0.24 -7.96
C ASP A 554 -25.76 1.58 -7.25
N MET A 555 -26.74 2.50 -7.31
CA MET A 555 -26.61 3.81 -6.68
C MET A 555 -26.55 3.72 -5.15
N TRP A 556 -27.26 2.76 -4.56
CA TRP A 556 -27.23 2.52 -3.12
C TRP A 556 -25.90 1.94 -2.67
N GLY A 557 -25.34 1.01 -3.45
CA GLY A 557 -24.01 0.43 -3.20
C GLY A 557 -22.92 1.50 -3.14
N ASP A 558 -22.95 2.49 -4.04
CA ASP A 558 -22.05 3.65 -4.00
C ASP A 558 -22.18 4.44 -2.68
N CYS A 559 -23.42 4.74 -2.27
CA CYS A 559 -23.70 5.47 -1.04
C CYS A 559 -23.21 4.71 0.21
N GLN A 560 -23.49 3.41 0.28
CA GLN A 560 -23.08 2.55 1.39
C GLN A 560 -21.56 2.42 1.47
N GLY A 561 -20.90 2.13 0.34
CA GLY A 561 -19.44 1.96 0.29
C GLY A 561 -18.70 3.21 0.78
N ILE A 562 -19.11 4.38 0.30
CA ILE A 562 -18.51 5.65 0.71
C ILE A 562 -18.77 5.95 2.19
N SER A 563 -19.99 5.71 2.69
CA SER A 563 -20.32 5.90 4.10
C SER A 563 -19.49 5.00 5.01
N TRP A 564 -19.36 3.72 4.67
CA TRP A 564 -18.52 2.76 5.39
C TRP A 564 -17.05 3.21 5.45
N HIS A 565 -16.49 3.65 4.33
CA HIS A 565 -15.12 4.13 4.30
C HIS A 565 -14.94 5.43 5.09
N ARG A 566 -15.94 6.31 5.13
CA ARG A 566 -15.94 7.52 5.97
C ARG A 566 -15.88 7.16 7.46
N GLU A 567 -16.65 6.18 7.92
CA GLU A 567 -16.62 5.72 9.30
C GLU A 567 -15.28 5.07 9.68
N CYS A 568 -14.66 4.38 8.73
CA CYS A 568 -13.37 3.73 8.93
C CYS A 568 -12.18 4.69 8.87
N LEU A 569 -12.38 5.93 8.40
CA LEU A 569 -11.31 6.84 8.00
C LEU A 569 -10.30 7.13 9.11
N PHE A 570 -10.78 7.28 10.35
CA PHE A 570 -9.98 7.66 11.52
C PHE A 570 -9.71 6.50 12.48
N LYS A 571 -9.98 5.24 12.08
CA LYS A 571 -9.83 4.08 12.98
C LYS A 571 -8.38 3.79 13.36
N ASP A 572 -7.44 4.17 12.50
CA ASP A 572 -5.99 3.99 12.71
C ASP A 572 -5.32 5.25 13.28
N ASP A 573 -6.09 6.30 13.59
CA ASP A 573 -5.60 7.53 14.22
C ASP A 573 -5.55 7.39 15.75
N ILE A 574 -4.51 7.95 16.34
CA ILE A 574 -4.32 7.93 17.79
C ILE A 574 -4.67 9.28 18.41
N THR A 575 -4.23 10.38 17.78
CA THR A 575 -4.44 11.74 18.28
C THR A 575 -5.59 12.49 17.59
N ASP A 576 -6.07 12.00 16.44
CA ASP A 576 -7.18 12.58 15.68
C ASP A 576 -8.27 11.53 15.43
N ILE A 577 -9.01 11.13 16.47
CA ILE A 577 -10.03 10.06 16.43
C ILE A 577 -11.29 10.49 15.63
N GLY A 578 -11.19 11.55 14.82
CA GLY A 578 -12.30 12.17 14.12
C GLY A 578 -13.20 12.93 15.08
N CYS A 579 -13.53 14.18 14.75
CA CYS A 579 -14.53 14.94 15.49
C CYS A 579 -15.83 14.12 15.63
N LYS A 580 -16.49 14.14 16.80
CA LYS A 580 -17.81 13.49 17.04
C LYS A 580 -18.86 13.88 15.98
N ILE A 581 -18.68 15.00 15.28
CA ILE A 581 -19.50 15.46 14.16
C ILE A 581 -19.37 14.54 12.92
N ASN A 582 -18.18 14.00 12.64
CA ASN A 582 -17.96 13.03 11.55
C ASN A 582 -18.65 11.69 11.81
N LYS A 583 -18.91 11.32 13.08
CA LYS A 583 -19.71 10.13 13.44
C LYS A 583 -21.21 10.34 13.14
N LYS A 584 -21.75 11.55 13.34
CA LYS A 584 -23.18 11.85 13.08
C LYS A 584 -23.59 11.77 11.61
N LEU A 585 -22.67 11.97 10.67
CA LEU A 585 -22.96 11.89 9.24
C LEU A 585 -22.73 10.48 8.63
N GLY A 586 -22.07 9.57 9.36
CA GLY A 586 -21.81 8.18 8.92
C GLY A 586 -22.77 7.15 9.53
N GLN A 587 -23.13 7.33 10.81
CA GLN A 587 -23.87 6.35 11.62
C GLN A 587 -25.28 5.96 11.14
N GLY A 588 -25.80 6.55 10.05
CA GLY A 588 -27.19 6.36 9.63
C GLY A 588 -27.41 5.34 8.51
N LEU A 589 -26.43 5.07 7.66
CA LEU A 589 -26.63 4.25 6.45
C LEU A 589 -26.21 2.79 6.59
N MET A 590 -25.41 2.47 7.61
CA MET A 590 -24.87 1.13 7.85
C MET A 590 -25.89 0.14 8.40
N GLU A 591 -26.87 0.63 9.17
CA GLU A 591 -27.93 -0.20 9.78
C GLU A 591 -29.21 -0.21 8.92
N GLN A 592 -29.24 0.57 7.84
CA GLN A 592 -30.36 0.64 6.92
C GLN A 592 -30.08 -0.25 5.70
N GLU A 593 -30.70 -1.42 5.66
CA GLU A 593 -30.84 -2.16 4.42
C GLU A 593 -32.02 -1.59 3.62
N LEU A 594 -31.86 -1.52 2.30
CA LEU A 594 -33.00 -1.33 1.40
C LEU A 594 -33.86 -2.60 1.50
N GLU A 595 -34.93 -2.52 2.27
CA GLU A 595 -35.87 -3.64 2.39
C GLU A 595 -36.59 -3.88 1.05
N TRP A 596 -36.34 -5.04 0.44
CA TRP A 596 -37.06 -5.55 -0.71
C TRP A 596 -38.09 -6.61 -0.28
N LEU A 597 -39.17 -6.81 -1.06
CA LEU A 597 -40.12 -7.92 -0.83
C LEU A 597 -39.43 -9.28 -1.02
N GLU A 598 -39.69 -10.24 -0.13
CA GLU A 598 -39.24 -11.64 -0.29
C GLU A 598 -39.67 -12.22 -1.65
N GLY A 599 -38.78 -13.01 -2.28
CA GLY A 599 -39.01 -13.66 -3.58
C GLY A 599 -38.43 -12.94 -4.82
N PHE A 600 -37.48 -12.04 -4.65
CA PHE A 600 -36.61 -11.56 -5.73
C PHE A 600 -35.33 -12.41 -5.76
N GLU A 601 -35.40 -13.64 -6.28
CA GLU A 601 -34.17 -14.40 -6.55
C GLU A 601 -33.50 -13.86 -7.81
N SER A 602 -32.18 -13.70 -7.75
CA SER A 602 -31.35 -13.27 -8.86
C SER A 602 -31.14 -14.44 -9.81
N ASP A 603 -32.01 -14.57 -10.81
CA ASP A 603 -31.67 -15.42 -11.95
C ASP A 603 -30.56 -14.71 -12.75
N GLU A 604 -29.36 -15.29 -12.71
CA GLU A 604 -28.27 -14.95 -13.62
C GLU A 604 -28.75 -15.26 -15.04
N GLU A 605 -29.17 -14.24 -15.80
CA GLU A 605 -29.51 -14.42 -17.22
C GLU A 605 -28.23 -14.72 -18.01
N GLU A 606 -28.15 -15.95 -18.50
CA GLU A 606 -27.20 -16.47 -19.49
C GLU A 606 -27.17 -15.55 -20.74
N PHE A 607 -25.95 -15.17 -21.12
CA PHE A 607 -25.67 -14.32 -22.28
C PHE A 607 -26.06 -15.02 -23.59
N HIS A 608 -27.04 -14.48 -24.31
CA HIS A 608 -27.08 -14.62 -25.77
C HIS A 608 -26.62 -13.33 -26.43
N GLU A 609 -25.38 -13.39 -26.92
CA GLU A 609 -24.69 -12.39 -27.71
C GLU A 609 -25.45 -12.17 -29.03
N PHE A 610 -26.27 -11.13 -29.10
CA PHE A 610 -26.83 -10.67 -30.38
C PHE A 610 -25.71 -10.00 -31.19
N ARG A 611 -25.17 -10.76 -32.16
CA ARG A 611 -24.38 -10.21 -33.26
C ARG A 611 -25.22 -9.20 -34.02
N TYR A 612 -24.71 -7.97 -34.12
CA TYR A 612 -25.18 -7.00 -35.11
C TYR A 612 -24.91 -7.56 -36.51
N GLY A 613 -25.95 -7.66 -37.31
CA GLY A 613 -25.85 -7.81 -38.77
C GLY A 613 -26.23 -6.48 -39.42
N ASP A 614 -25.30 -5.98 -40.23
CA ASP A 614 -25.34 -4.92 -41.26
C ASP A 614 -26.07 -3.59 -41.00
#